data_AF-A0A7W3MTM7-F1
#
_entry.id   AF-A0A7W3MTM7-F1
#
_cell.length_a   1.000
_cell.length_b   1.000
_cell.length_c   1.000
_cell.angle_alpha   90.00
_cell.angle_beta   90.00
_cell.angle_gamma   90.00
#
_symmetry.space_group_name_H-M   'P 1'
#
loop_
_entity.id
_entity.type
_entity.pdbx_description
1 polymer ?
#
loop_
_entity_poly.entity_id
_entity_poly.type
_entity_poly.pdbx_seq_one_letter_code
_entity_poly.pdbx_strand_id
1 'polypeptide(L)'
;MGAQGDRIFAAIAEKGFPDPWAAFGEHLSWEAAYAVQLKAAIDAARKNPGAEAADEVRVLFDRKQTNLEEAARLLAQVTAEYDSNGMWALLDERAARLDIEDVSERWAIGLVAHPFPIALRSLQFNWTYMKEHGVRAFYEMTARYVSDLTANNRRWRSAFETEQRTGVLDRITTVESDLASEEAPMHCDICKKTITALLYLDG
;
A
#
# COMPACT_ATOMS: atom_id res chain seq x y z
N MET A 1 14.28 -24.18 -13.06
CA MET A 1 13.27 -23.28 -12.47
C MET A 1 14.04 -22.27 -11.63
N GLY A 2 13.69 -20.99 -11.71
CA GLY A 2 14.29 -19.84 -11.04
C GLY A 2 14.79 -18.70 -11.96
N ALA A 3 14.70 -18.81 -13.28
CA ALA A 3 15.48 -17.96 -14.19
C ALA A 3 14.96 -16.52 -14.33
N GLN A 4 13.65 -16.28 -14.26
CA GLN A 4 13.12 -14.91 -14.25
C GLN A 4 13.25 -14.31 -12.85
N GLY A 5 12.87 -15.06 -11.82
CA GLY A 5 12.93 -14.61 -10.44
C GLY A 5 14.34 -14.17 -10.02
N ASP A 6 15.37 -14.97 -10.33
CA ASP A 6 16.76 -14.64 -9.99
C ASP A 6 17.27 -13.42 -10.76
N ARG A 7 16.90 -13.25 -12.04
CA ARG A 7 17.28 -12.07 -12.82
C ARG A 7 16.67 -10.78 -12.28
N ILE A 8 15.39 -10.80 -11.92
CA ILE A 8 14.73 -9.65 -11.31
C ILE A 8 15.39 -9.30 -9.98
N PHE A 9 15.69 -10.30 -9.13
CA PHE A 9 16.40 -10.05 -7.87
C PHE A 9 17.83 -9.53 -8.07
N ALA A 10 18.54 -10.01 -9.10
CA ALA A 10 19.85 -9.46 -9.46
C ALA A 10 19.74 -7.99 -9.88
N ALA A 11 18.74 -7.63 -10.68
CA ALA A 11 18.48 -6.24 -11.06
C ALA A 11 18.10 -5.37 -9.84
N ILE A 12 17.31 -5.89 -8.89
CA ILE A 12 17.01 -5.20 -7.62
C ILE A 12 18.29 -5.00 -6.80
N ALA A 13 19.17 -6.00 -6.73
CA ALA A 13 20.41 -5.91 -5.98
C ALA A 13 21.39 -4.87 -6.57
N GLU A 14 21.38 -4.69 -7.89
CA GLU A 14 22.21 -3.72 -8.59
C GLU A 14 21.62 -2.30 -8.58
N LYS A 15 20.32 -2.17 -8.88
CA LYS A 15 19.66 -0.89 -9.20
C LYS A 15 18.75 -0.39 -8.07
N GLY A 16 18.41 -1.23 -7.11
CA GLY A 16 17.37 -0.97 -6.13
C GLY A 16 15.95 -1.10 -6.70
N PHE A 17 14.95 -0.81 -5.88
CA PHE A 17 13.56 -0.70 -6.34
C PHE A 17 13.37 0.58 -7.15
N PRO A 18 12.67 0.52 -8.31
CA PRO A 18 12.49 1.67 -9.17
C PRO A 18 11.55 2.70 -8.54
N ASP A 19 11.91 3.97 -8.68
CA ASP A 19 10.99 5.09 -8.44
C ASP A 19 9.95 5.19 -9.58
N PRO A 20 8.75 5.73 -9.31
CA PRO A 20 8.27 6.20 -8.00
C PRO A 20 7.70 5.09 -7.10
N TRP A 21 7.77 3.83 -7.52
CA TRP A 21 7.18 2.70 -6.78
C TRP A 21 7.85 2.41 -5.45
N ALA A 22 9.15 2.66 -5.33
CA ALA A 22 9.85 2.59 -4.05
C ALA A 22 9.25 3.58 -3.03
N ALA A 23 9.18 4.87 -3.39
CA ALA A 23 8.56 5.90 -2.56
C ALA A 23 7.08 5.62 -2.28
N PHE A 24 6.31 5.18 -3.27
CA PHE A 24 4.91 4.81 -3.08
C PHE A 24 4.73 3.66 -2.07
N GLY A 25 5.56 2.61 -2.16
CA GLY A 25 5.55 1.50 -1.21
C GLY A 25 5.88 1.94 0.22
N GLU A 26 6.80 2.89 0.37
CA GLU A 26 7.11 3.51 1.67
C GLU A 26 5.92 4.29 2.24
N HIS A 27 5.22 5.10 1.44
CA HIS A 27 4.02 5.79 1.89
C HIS A 27 2.92 4.82 2.37
N LEU A 28 2.71 3.69 1.67
CA LEU A 28 1.77 2.67 2.15
C LEU A 28 2.24 1.97 3.43
N SER A 29 3.55 1.90 3.67
CA SER A 29 4.09 1.35 4.92
C SER A 29 3.87 2.32 6.08
N TRP A 30 4.04 3.63 5.83
CA TRP A 30 3.74 4.68 6.80
C TRP A 30 2.25 4.81 7.10
N GLU A 31 1.38 4.59 6.12
CA GLU A 31 -0.07 4.60 6.31
C GLU A 31 -0.49 3.64 7.45
N ALA A 32 0.04 2.42 7.41
CA ALA A 32 -0.18 1.41 8.43
C ALA A 32 0.44 1.80 9.78
N ALA A 33 1.68 2.30 9.76
CA ALA A 33 2.35 2.77 10.97
C ALA A 33 1.56 3.89 11.66
N TYR A 34 0.99 4.83 10.90
CA TYR A 34 0.14 5.89 11.44
C TYR A 34 -1.15 5.34 12.05
N ALA A 35 -1.74 4.28 11.51
CA ALA A 35 -2.94 3.69 12.10
C ALA A 35 -2.68 3.10 13.49
N VAL A 36 -1.57 2.38 13.66
CA VAL A 36 -1.15 1.84 14.96
C VAL A 36 -0.91 2.99 15.96
N GLN A 37 -0.23 4.06 15.52
CA GLN A 37 0.00 5.25 16.34
C GLN A 37 -1.31 5.96 16.73
N LEU A 38 -2.24 6.12 15.78
CA LEU A 38 -3.54 6.75 16.01
C LEU A 38 -4.36 5.96 17.03
N LYS A 39 -4.41 4.64 16.91
CA LYS A 39 -5.10 3.77 17.88
C LYS A 39 -4.54 3.98 19.29
N ALA A 40 -3.21 3.94 19.43
CA ALA A 40 -2.55 4.17 20.71
C ALA A 40 -2.84 5.56 21.29
N ALA A 41 -2.75 6.61 20.47
CA ALA A 41 -3.01 7.99 20.87
C ALA A 41 -4.48 8.22 21.26
N ILE A 42 -5.43 7.67 20.51
CA ILE A 42 -6.87 7.75 20.82
C ILE A 42 -7.17 7.04 22.14
N ASP A 43 -6.63 5.83 22.35
CA ASP A 43 -6.83 5.11 23.61
C ASP A 43 -6.20 5.84 24.81
N ALA A 44 -5.06 6.51 24.61
CA ALA A 44 -4.47 7.38 25.63
C ALA A 44 -5.37 8.59 25.93
N ALA A 45 -5.87 9.27 24.90
CA ALA A 45 -6.77 10.42 25.03
C ALA A 45 -8.11 10.04 25.71
N ARG A 46 -8.61 8.82 25.50
CA ARG A 46 -9.80 8.29 26.19
C ARG A 46 -9.55 8.01 27.68
N LYS A 47 -8.36 7.52 28.04
CA LYS A 47 -8.00 7.20 29.43
C LYS A 47 -7.69 8.45 30.26
N ASN A 48 -7.00 9.42 29.65
CA ASN A 48 -6.62 10.68 30.27
C ASN A 48 -7.08 11.85 29.40
N PRO A 49 -8.36 12.25 29.48
CA PRO A 49 -8.90 13.30 28.62
C PRO A 49 -8.22 14.65 28.89
N GLY A 50 -7.71 15.27 27.83
CA GLY A 50 -7.06 16.58 27.89
C GLY A 50 -6.85 17.17 26.49
N ALA A 51 -6.72 18.50 26.41
CA ALA A 51 -6.53 19.21 25.15
C ALA A 51 -5.26 18.76 24.41
N GLU A 52 -4.17 18.54 25.15
CA GLU A 52 -2.90 18.07 24.60
C GLU A 52 -3.02 16.69 23.95
N ALA A 53 -3.69 15.74 24.60
CA ALA A 53 -3.92 14.40 24.04
C ALA A 53 -4.81 14.44 22.79
N ALA A 54 -5.82 15.32 22.76
CA ALA A 54 -6.66 15.52 21.59
C ALA A 54 -5.89 16.15 20.42
N ASP A 55 -4.98 17.09 20.70
CA ASP A 55 -4.13 17.73 19.69
C ASP A 55 -3.12 16.73 19.10
N GLU A 56 -2.54 15.84 19.91
CA GLU A 56 -1.66 14.78 19.43
C GLU A 56 -2.36 13.87 18.40
N VAL A 57 -3.59 13.44 18.71
CA VAL A 57 -4.41 12.64 17.77
C VAL A 57 -4.69 13.41 16.47
N ARG A 58 -5.03 14.70 16.55
CA ARG A 58 -5.27 15.53 15.35
C ARG A 58 -4.02 15.64 14.47
N VAL A 59 -2.86 15.87 15.08
CA VAL A 59 -1.57 15.94 14.36
C VAL A 59 -1.28 14.61 13.66
N LEU A 60 -1.57 13.47 14.27
CA LEU A 60 -1.40 12.17 13.62
C LEU A 60 -2.36 11.97 12.43
N PHE A 61 -3.62 12.40 12.55
CA PHE A 61 -4.56 12.38 11.42
C PHE A 61 -4.08 13.25 10.26
N ASP A 62 -3.54 14.45 10.55
CA ASP A 62 -2.99 15.35 9.54
C ASP A 62 -1.76 14.74 8.85
N ARG A 63 -0.85 14.11 9.61
CA ARG A 63 0.31 13.41 9.05
C ARG A 63 -0.10 12.24 8.15
N LYS A 64 -1.06 11.43 8.59
CA LYS A 64 -1.59 10.32 7.80
C LYS A 64 -2.26 10.82 6.51
N GLN A 65 -3.00 11.92 6.59
CA GLN A 65 -3.65 12.54 5.43
C GLN A 65 -2.61 13.02 4.40
N THR A 66 -1.60 13.78 4.82
CA THR A 66 -0.52 14.25 3.95
C THR A 66 0.22 13.08 3.28
N ASN A 67 0.50 12.02 4.03
CA ASN A 67 1.14 10.82 3.49
C ASN A 67 0.32 10.13 2.38
N LEU A 68 -1.01 10.04 2.56
CA LEU A 68 -1.92 9.49 1.55
C LEU A 68 -2.03 10.38 0.31
N GLU A 69 -2.01 11.70 0.49
CA GLU A 69 -2.01 12.68 -0.61
C GLU A 69 -0.74 12.58 -1.46
N GLU A 70 0.43 12.43 -0.82
CA GLU A 70 1.69 12.19 -1.52
C GLU A 70 1.69 10.87 -2.30
N ALA A 71 1.18 9.79 -1.70
CA ALA A 71 1.01 8.50 -2.39
C ALA A 71 0.11 8.63 -3.64
N ALA A 72 -1.03 9.33 -3.51
CA ALA A 72 -1.94 9.59 -4.62
C ALA A 72 -1.28 10.44 -5.71
N ARG A 73 -0.49 11.46 -5.32
CA ARG A 73 0.24 12.33 -6.25
C ARG A 73 1.27 11.54 -7.05
N LEU A 74 2.03 10.65 -6.40
CA LEU A 74 3.01 9.79 -7.09
C LEU A 74 2.33 8.91 -8.13
N LEU A 75 1.21 8.25 -7.78
CA LEU A 75 0.44 7.43 -8.74
C LEU A 75 -0.08 8.26 -9.91
N ALA A 76 -0.67 9.44 -9.64
CA ALA A 76 -1.19 10.30 -10.69
C ALA A 76 -0.10 10.75 -11.67
N GLN A 77 1.09 11.07 -11.15
CA GLN A 77 2.23 11.47 -11.97
C GLN A 77 2.71 10.35 -12.89
N VAL A 78 2.96 9.15 -12.35
CA VAL A 78 3.42 8.02 -13.17
C VAL A 78 2.35 7.56 -14.16
N THR A 79 1.07 7.61 -13.79
CA THR A 79 -0.02 7.31 -14.73
C THR A 79 -0.04 8.29 -15.89
N ALA A 80 0.06 9.60 -15.63
CA ALA A 80 0.11 10.61 -16.68
C ALA A 80 1.35 10.48 -17.57
N GLU A 81 2.50 10.16 -16.99
CA GLU A 81 3.73 9.89 -17.74
C GLU A 81 3.53 8.69 -18.69
N TYR A 82 2.98 7.59 -18.18
CA TYR A 82 2.79 6.36 -18.94
C TYR A 82 1.73 6.51 -20.03
N ASP A 83 0.71 7.34 -19.80
CA ASP A 83 -0.27 7.75 -20.82
C ASP A 83 0.40 8.46 -21.99
N SER A 84 1.48 9.20 -21.75
CA SER A 84 2.15 10.03 -22.76
C SER A 84 3.23 9.29 -23.57
N ASN A 85 3.80 8.21 -23.04
CA ASN A 85 5.00 7.57 -23.60
C ASN A 85 4.78 6.13 -24.10
N GLY A 86 3.56 5.59 -23.99
CA GLY A 86 3.22 4.25 -24.48
C GLY A 86 3.68 3.11 -23.55
N MET A 87 4.09 3.41 -22.32
CA MET A 87 4.56 2.41 -21.35
C MET A 87 3.54 1.31 -21.05
N TRP A 88 2.24 1.59 -21.16
CA TRP A 88 1.20 0.58 -20.91
C TRP A 88 1.31 -0.65 -21.79
N ALA A 89 1.52 -0.46 -23.10
CA ALA A 89 1.65 -1.59 -24.04
C ALA A 89 2.89 -2.44 -23.74
N LEU A 90 4.00 -1.79 -23.37
CA LEU A 90 5.22 -2.48 -22.95
C LEU A 90 5.00 -3.29 -21.67
N LEU A 91 4.35 -2.68 -20.67
CA LEU A 91 4.08 -3.34 -19.39
C LEU A 91 3.07 -4.49 -19.55
N ASP A 92 2.08 -4.36 -20.42
CA ASP A 92 1.13 -5.44 -20.73
C ASP A 92 1.84 -6.62 -21.42
N GLU A 93 2.74 -6.36 -22.37
CA GLU A 93 3.56 -7.41 -22.98
C GLU A 93 4.40 -8.14 -21.93
N ARG A 94 5.04 -7.39 -21.03
CA ARG A 94 5.83 -7.96 -19.95
C ARG A 94 4.96 -8.73 -18.96
N ALA A 95 3.80 -8.21 -18.60
CA ALA A 95 2.84 -8.91 -17.75
C ALA A 95 2.45 -10.26 -18.36
N ALA A 96 2.17 -10.31 -19.67
CA ALA A 96 1.86 -11.55 -20.37
C ALA A 96 3.01 -12.58 -20.31
N ARG A 97 4.27 -12.12 -20.42
CA ARG A 97 5.48 -12.96 -20.39
C ARG A 97 5.96 -13.35 -18.99
N LEU A 98 5.47 -12.69 -17.93
CA LEU A 98 5.87 -12.96 -16.55
C LEU A 98 5.49 -14.39 -16.15
N ASP A 99 6.46 -15.20 -15.76
CA ASP A 99 6.23 -16.51 -15.17
C ASP A 99 5.94 -16.35 -13.67
N ILE A 100 4.65 -16.38 -13.34
CA ILE A 100 4.18 -16.14 -11.97
C ILE A 100 4.69 -17.22 -11.02
N GLU A 101 4.82 -18.47 -11.46
CA GLU A 101 5.29 -19.56 -10.61
C GLU A 101 6.78 -19.37 -10.30
N ASP A 102 7.61 -19.15 -11.33
CA ASP A 102 9.05 -18.93 -11.21
C ASP A 102 9.38 -17.72 -10.31
N VAL A 103 8.71 -16.60 -10.54
CA VAL A 103 8.89 -15.38 -9.73
C VAL A 103 8.33 -15.61 -8.32
N SER A 104 7.22 -16.33 -8.14
CA SER A 104 6.71 -16.64 -6.79
C SER A 104 7.68 -17.47 -5.96
N GLU A 105 8.30 -18.51 -6.54
CA GLU A 105 9.27 -19.37 -5.85
C GLU A 105 10.40 -18.53 -5.24
N ARG A 106 10.93 -17.58 -6.02
CA ARG A 106 12.06 -16.77 -5.57
C ARG A 106 11.67 -15.78 -4.46
N TRP A 107 10.49 -15.18 -4.54
CA TRP A 107 9.97 -14.26 -3.52
C TRP A 107 9.61 -14.98 -2.21
N ALA A 108 9.24 -16.26 -2.29
CA ALA A 108 8.88 -17.06 -1.12
C ALA A 108 10.06 -17.31 -0.17
N ILE A 109 11.31 -17.33 -0.66
CA ILE A 109 12.53 -17.60 0.13
C ILE A 109 12.68 -16.64 1.33
N GLY A 110 12.26 -15.38 1.17
CA GLY A 110 12.41 -14.35 2.20
C GLY A 110 11.25 -14.26 3.20
N LEU A 111 10.21 -15.07 3.04
CA LEU A 111 9.01 -14.98 3.87
C LEU A 111 9.18 -15.76 5.18
N VAL A 112 8.72 -15.17 6.28
CA VAL A 112 8.60 -15.86 7.57
C VAL A 112 7.50 -16.93 7.45
N ALA A 113 7.63 -18.02 8.21
CA ALA A 113 6.70 -19.15 8.23
C ALA A 113 5.32 -18.81 8.85
N HIS A 114 4.59 -17.88 8.24
CA HIS A 114 3.17 -17.69 8.52
C HIS A 114 2.36 -18.75 7.76
N PRO A 115 1.42 -19.46 8.41
CA PRO A 115 0.67 -20.57 7.79
C PRO A 115 -0.16 -20.14 6.57
N PHE A 116 -0.51 -18.86 6.48
CA PHE A 116 -1.12 -18.25 5.30
C PHE A 116 -0.17 -17.18 4.71
N PRO A 117 0.55 -17.45 3.60
CA PRO A 117 1.56 -16.53 3.07
C PRO A 117 0.91 -15.37 2.31
N ILE A 118 0.20 -14.49 3.02
CA ILE A 118 -0.65 -13.46 2.42
C ILE A 118 0.12 -12.56 1.45
N ALA A 119 1.34 -12.15 1.79
CA ALA A 119 2.20 -11.38 0.90
C ALA A 119 2.45 -12.07 -0.45
N LEU A 120 2.72 -13.37 -0.45
CA LEU A 120 2.91 -14.13 -1.69
C LEU A 120 1.61 -14.26 -2.47
N ARG A 121 0.49 -14.52 -1.78
CA ARG A 121 -0.83 -14.62 -2.40
C ARG A 121 -1.26 -13.31 -3.05
N SER A 122 -0.96 -12.17 -2.43
CA SER A 122 -1.24 -10.85 -2.99
C SER A 122 -0.39 -10.54 -4.22
N LEU A 123 0.89 -10.93 -4.23
CA LEU A 123 1.73 -10.81 -5.44
C LEU A 123 1.16 -11.63 -6.60
N GLN A 124 0.84 -12.90 -6.34
CA GLN A 124 0.23 -13.81 -7.31
C GLN A 124 -1.09 -13.24 -7.85
N PHE A 125 -1.96 -12.76 -6.96
CA PHE A 125 -3.21 -12.12 -7.34
C PHE A 125 -2.98 -10.92 -8.25
N ASN A 126 -2.08 -9.99 -7.89
CA ASN A 126 -1.84 -8.80 -8.67
C ASN A 126 -1.24 -9.09 -10.05
N TRP A 127 -0.29 -10.03 -10.15
CA TRP A 127 0.28 -10.43 -11.43
C TRP A 127 -0.77 -11.10 -12.34
N THR A 128 -1.61 -11.97 -11.78
CA THR A 128 -2.73 -12.56 -12.53
C THR A 128 -3.73 -11.49 -12.97
N TYR A 129 -4.09 -10.57 -12.07
CA TYR A 129 -4.99 -9.46 -12.38
C TYR A 129 -4.46 -8.61 -13.55
N MET A 130 -3.15 -8.29 -13.55
CA MET A 130 -2.53 -7.55 -14.65
C MET A 130 -2.52 -8.32 -15.97
N LYS A 131 -2.34 -9.65 -15.94
CA LYS A 131 -2.46 -10.49 -17.14
C LYS A 131 -3.88 -10.49 -17.71
N GLU A 132 -4.89 -10.48 -16.85
CA GLU A 132 -6.30 -10.57 -17.25
C GLU A 132 -6.90 -9.22 -17.67
N HIS A 133 -6.47 -8.13 -17.02
CA HIS A 133 -7.10 -6.82 -17.15
C HIS A 133 -6.17 -5.71 -17.65
N GLY A 134 -4.88 -6.00 -17.80
CA GLY A 134 -3.85 -5.03 -18.16
C GLY A 134 -3.27 -4.31 -16.94
N VAL A 135 -2.04 -3.80 -17.10
CA VAL A 135 -1.29 -3.12 -16.04
C VAL A 135 -1.92 -1.77 -15.70
N ARG A 136 -2.54 -1.07 -16.66
CA ARG A 136 -3.29 0.16 -16.38
C ARG A 136 -4.41 -0.08 -15.36
N ALA A 137 -5.17 -1.17 -15.51
CA ALA A 137 -6.27 -1.51 -14.61
C ALA A 137 -5.76 -1.72 -13.18
N PHE A 138 -4.56 -2.30 -13.01
CA PHE A 138 -3.91 -2.42 -11.71
C PHE A 138 -3.60 -1.05 -11.10
N TYR A 139 -3.05 -0.10 -11.86
CA TYR A 139 -2.81 1.26 -11.37
C TYR A 139 -4.11 1.96 -10.95
N GLU A 140 -5.19 1.80 -11.73
CA GLU A 140 -6.50 2.35 -11.40
C GLU A 140 -7.08 1.71 -10.14
N MET A 141 -6.89 0.40 -9.95
CA MET A 141 -7.25 -0.29 -8.71
C MET A 141 -6.45 0.25 -7.52
N THR A 142 -5.13 0.44 -7.68
CA THR A 142 -4.29 1.02 -6.63
C THR A 142 -4.70 2.46 -6.30
N ALA A 143 -5.06 3.27 -7.31
CA ALA A 143 -5.54 4.63 -7.09
C ALA A 143 -6.88 4.66 -6.32
N ARG A 144 -7.82 3.76 -6.66
CA ARG A 144 -9.06 3.58 -5.89
C ARG A 144 -8.78 3.18 -4.45
N TYR A 145 -7.86 2.24 -4.24
CA TYR A 145 -7.44 1.82 -2.90
C TYR A 145 -6.90 2.98 -2.04
N VAL A 146 -6.03 3.83 -2.59
CA VAL A 146 -5.53 5.04 -1.88
C VAL A 146 -6.65 6.04 -1.59
N SER A 147 -7.60 6.19 -2.52
CA SER A 147 -8.79 7.02 -2.32
C SER A 147 -9.65 6.50 -1.16
N ASP A 148 -9.87 5.19 -1.09
CA ASP A 148 -10.66 4.56 -0.03
C ASP A 148 -9.99 4.71 1.35
N LEU A 149 -8.66 4.53 1.42
CA LEU A 149 -7.87 4.81 2.63
C LEU A 149 -8.00 6.27 3.07
N THR A 150 -7.99 7.20 2.12
CA THR A 150 -8.18 8.63 2.38
C THR A 150 -9.58 8.92 2.93
N ALA A 151 -10.61 8.32 2.34
CA ALA A 151 -11.98 8.43 2.83
C ALA A 151 -12.11 7.86 4.26
N ASN A 152 -11.51 6.70 4.53
CA ASN A 152 -11.51 6.09 5.85
C ASN A 152 -10.79 6.96 6.89
N ASN A 153 -9.64 7.55 6.56
CA ASN A 153 -8.92 8.47 7.44
C ASN A 153 -9.80 9.66 7.86
N ARG A 154 -10.51 10.26 6.90
CA ARG A 154 -11.45 11.38 7.17
C ARG A 154 -12.63 10.94 8.03
N ARG A 155 -13.21 9.78 7.74
CA ARG A 155 -14.32 9.21 8.52
C ARG A 155 -13.89 8.97 9.97
N TRP A 156 -12.71 8.39 10.19
CA TRP A 156 -12.21 8.11 11.53
C TRP A 156 -11.92 9.39 12.31
N ARG A 157 -11.30 10.39 11.67
CA ARG A 157 -11.12 11.71 12.29
C ARG A 157 -12.44 12.31 12.74
N SER A 158 -13.46 12.30 11.87
CA SER A 158 -14.77 12.84 12.18
C SER A 158 -15.45 12.11 13.34
N ALA A 159 -15.29 10.78 13.41
CA ALA A 159 -15.77 9.99 14.53
C ALA A 159 -15.08 10.41 15.83
N PHE A 160 -13.75 10.47 15.87
CA PHE A 160 -12.99 10.92 17.04
C PHE A 160 -13.38 12.34 17.49
N GLU A 161 -13.50 13.29 16.57
CA GLU A 161 -13.95 14.66 16.88
C GLU A 161 -15.37 14.69 17.45
N THR A 162 -16.25 13.79 16.99
CA THR A 162 -17.59 13.63 17.54
C THR A 162 -17.54 13.02 18.95
N GLU A 163 -16.66 12.06 19.22
CA GLU A 163 -16.43 11.55 20.59
C GLU A 163 -16.01 12.68 21.52
N GLN A 164 -15.05 13.51 21.10
CA GLN A 164 -14.56 14.63 21.90
C GLN A 164 -15.67 15.65 22.22
N ARG A 165 -16.54 15.93 21.25
CA ARG A 165 -17.65 16.89 21.44
C ARG A 165 -18.78 16.34 22.31
N THR A 166 -19.09 15.05 22.19
CA THR A 166 -20.31 14.47 22.77
C THR A 166 -20.06 13.64 24.02
N GLY A 167 -18.82 13.20 24.25
CA GLY A 167 -18.46 12.22 25.27
C GLY A 167 -18.90 10.78 24.94
N VAL A 168 -19.54 10.53 23.79
CA VAL A 168 -20.00 9.21 23.37
C VAL A 168 -18.91 8.53 22.54
N LEU A 169 -18.43 7.38 22.99
CA LEU A 169 -17.38 6.62 22.29
C LEU A 169 -17.93 5.83 21.10
N ASP A 170 -17.31 5.98 19.93
CA ASP A 170 -17.52 5.20 18.73
C ASP A 170 -16.46 4.10 18.59
N ARG A 171 -16.76 2.98 19.23
CA ARG A 171 -15.90 1.80 19.18
C ARG A 171 -15.95 1.09 17.82
N ILE A 172 -17.03 1.24 17.05
CA ILE A 172 -17.19 0.56 15.77
C ILE A 172 -16.24 1.18 14.75
N THR A 173 -16.26 2.51 14.61
CA THR A 173 -15.33 3.19 13.68
C THR A 173 -13.87 2.95 14.06
N THR A 174 -13.56 2.78 15.36
CA THR A 174 -12.21 2.39 15.80
C THR A 174 -11.81 1.00 15.27
N VAL A 175 -12.69 0.00 15.40
CA VAL A 175 -12.45 -1.37 14.89
C VAL A 175 -12.35 -1.38 13.36
N GLU A 176 -13.24 -0.67 12.66
CA GLU A 176 -13.19 -0.59 11.19
C GLU A 176 -11.90 0.07 10.69
N SER A 177 -11.42 1.08 11.42
CA SER A 177 -10.14 1.74 11.08
C SER A 177 -8.95 0.83 11.33
N ASP A 178 -8.98 0.03 12.40
CA ASP A 178 -8.00 -1.01 12.69
C ASP A 178 -7.97 -2.04 11.56
N LEU A 179 -9.12 -2.62 11.21
CA LEU A 179 -9.24 -3.61 10.13
C LEU A 179 -8.75 -3.07 8.77
N ALA A 180 -9.19 -1.88 8.36
CA ALA A 180 -8.74 -1.27 7.11
C ALA A 180 -7.23 -1.02 7.10
N SER A 181 -6.65 -0.71 8.26
CA SER A 181 -5.22 -0.45 8.41
C SER A 181 -4.41 -1.66 8.88
N GLU A 182 -5.02 -2.82 9.07
CA GLU A 182 -4.36 -4.14 9.25
C GLU A 182 -4.20 -4.84 7.90
N GLU A 183 -5.20 -4.70 7.02
CA GLU A 183 -5.12 -5.12 5.61
C GLU A 183 -4.04 -4.32 4.85
N ALA A 184 -3.93 -3.02 5.10
CA ALA A 184 -2.93 -2.18 4.46
C ALA A 184 -1.46 -2.59 4.68
N PRO A 185 -0.97 -2.91 5.90
CA PRO A 185 0.38 -3.40 6.15
C PRO A 185 0.62 -4.83 5.67
N MET A 186 -0.41 -5.66 5.57
CA MET A 186 -0.27 -6.98 4.92
C MET A 186 0.02 -6.84 3.41
N HIS A 187 -0.19 -5.63 2.86
CA HIS A 187 0.04 -5.28 1.47
C HIS A 187 1.01 -4.10 1.27
N CYS A 188 1.47 -3.47 2.36
CA CYS A 188 2.41 -2.37 2.27
C CYS A 188 3.66 -2.96 1.64
N ASP A 189 4.12 -2.33 0.56
CA ASP A 189 5.23 -2.80 -0.26
C ASP A 189 4.94 -3.92 -1.28
N ILE A 190 3.72 -4.46 -1.36
CA ILE A 190 3.36 -5.43 -2.40
C ILE A 190 3.27 -4.77 -3.77
N CYS A 191 2.72 -3.56 -3.86
CA CYS A 191 2.59 -2.86 -5.14
C CYS A 191 3.96 -2.57 -5.77
N LYS A 192 4.97 -2.17 -4.96
CA LYS A 192 6.32 -1.95 -5.48
C LYS A 192 6.94 -3.23 -6.01
N LYS A 193 6.82 -4.34 -5.26
CA LYS A 193 7.34 -5.65 -5.67
C LYS A 193 6.64 -6.15 -6.94
N THR A 194 5.33 -5.95 -7.02
CA THR A 194 4.48 -6.33 -8.15
C THR A 194 4.97 -5.68 -9.45
N ILE A 195 5.13 -4.35 -9.46
CA ILE A 195 5.54 -3.63 -10.67
C ILE A 195 7.04 -3.76 -10.95
N THR A 196 7.89 -3.87 -9.93
CA THR A 196 9.33 -4.09 -10.13
C THR A 196 9.61 -5.35 -10.92
N ALA A 197 8.84 -6.43 -10.69
CA ALA A 197 8.95 -7.65 -11.46
C ALA A 197 8.71 -7.44 -12.96
N LEU A 198 7.80 -6.53 -13.33
CA LEU A 198 7.56 -6.16 -14.73
C LEU A 198 8.63 -5.20 -15.25
N LEU A 199 9.05 -4.21 -14.46
CA LEU A 199 10.04 -3.23 -14.91
C LEU A 199 11.41 -3.86 -15.20
N TYR A 200 11.79 -4.91 -14.45
CA TYR A 200 13.06 -5.61 -14.60
C TYR A 200 12.96 -6.99 -15.27
N LEU A 201 11.82 -7.33 -15.86
CA LEU A 201 11.61 -8.66 -16.46
C LEU A 201 12.68 -9.02 -17.52
N ASP A 202 13.15 -8.02 -18.27
CA ASP A 202 14.07 -8.19 -19.39
C ASP A 202 15.55 -7.93 -19.05
N GLY A 203 15.87 -7.47 -17.83
CA GLY A 203 17.23 -7.14 -17.37
C GLY A 203 17.51 -5.65 -17.19
#